data_AF-A0A502DFN0-F1
#
_entry.id   AF-A0A502DFN0-F1
#
_cell.length_a   1.000
_cell.length_b   1.000
_cell.length_c   1.000
_cell.angle_alpha   90.00
_cell.angle_beta   90.00
_cell.angle_gamma   90.00
#
_symmetry.space_group_name_H-M   'P 1'
#
loop_
_entity.id
_entity.type
_entity.pdbx_description
1 polymer ?
#
loop_
_entity_poly.entity_id
_entity_poly.type
_entity_poly.pdbx_seq_one_letter_code
_entity_poly.pdbx_strand_id
1 'polypeptide(L)'
;PEAELPAVLTRIAPHLKPYGGLTRSILLKLVAQARERGYAAITDYAVAGVTSVGVPIRDRTGQVLGAISVSAIASRMADREAMVVRTLQREVAGLQAALTRVTIARTASI
;
A
#
# COMPACT_ATOMS: atom_id res chain seq x y z
N PRO A 1 4.49 -0.94 11.65
CA PRO A 1 5.85 -1.26 12.16
C PRO A 1 6.07 -2.79 12.21
N GLU A 2 7.31 -3.29 12.30
CA GLU A 2 7.56 -4.74 12.39
C GLU A 2 7.02 -5.33 13.71
N ALA A 3 7.19 -4.62 14.82
CA ALA A 3 6.69 -5.03 16.14
C ALA A 3 5.15 -5.17 16.20
N GLU A 4 4.41 -4.39 15.40
CA GLU A 4 2.94 -4.43 15.39
C GLU A 4 2.36 -5.53 14.49
N LEU A 5 3.15 -6.00 13.51
CA LEU A 5 2.68 -6.93 12.48
C LEU A 5 2.08 -8.21 13.06
N PRO A 6 2.66 -8.88 14.08
CA PRO A 6 2.07 -10.09 14.67
C PRO A 6 0.68 -9.83 15.27
N ALA A 7 0.52 -8.73 16.02
CA ALA A 7 -0.74 -8.37 16.68
C ALA A 7 -1.84 -8.05 15.65
N VAL A 8 -1.50 -7.30 14.60
CA VAL A 8 -2.43 -6.99 13.51
C VAL A 8 -2.84 -8.27 12.77
N LEU A 9 -1.88 -9.14 12.45
CA LEU A 9 -2.16 -10.40 11.75
C LEU A 9 -3.08 -11.31 12.56
N THR A 10 -2.84 -11.46 13.86
CA THR A 10 -3.73 -12.25 14.73
C THR A 10 -5.15 -11.71 14.70
N ARG A 11 -5.31 -10.37 14.74
CA ARG A 11 -6.62 -9.72 14.73
C ARG A 11 -7.37 -9.87 13.41
N ILE A 12 -6.69 -9.82 12.27
CA ILE A 12 -7.33 -9.90 10.95
C ILE A 12 -7.44 -11.34 10.41
N ALA A 13 -6.66 -12.29 10.94
CA ALA A 13 -6.60 -13.67 10.45
C ALA A 13 -7.98 -14.35 10.27
N PRO A 14 -8.96 -14.20 11.20
CA PRO A 14 -10.29 -14.79 11.04
C PRO A 14 -11.06 -14.28 9.81
N HIS A 15 -10.69 -13.11 9.28
CA HIS A 15 -11.39 -12.42 8.20
C HIS A 15 -10.69 -12.52 6.85
N LEU A 16 -9.59 -13.28 6.73
CA LEU A 16 -8.82 -13.33 5.48
C LEU A 16 -9.44 -14.25 4.43
N LYS A 17 -10.08 -15.35 4.83
CA LYS A 17 -10.58 -16.39 3.91
C LYS A 17 -11.54 -15.86 2.82
N PRO A 18 -12.47 -14.92 3.09
CA PRO A 18 -13.33 -14.33 2.06
C PRO A 18 -12.58 -13.58 0.96
N TYR A 19 -11.34 -13.15 1.21
CA TYR A 19 -10.51 -12.48 0.22
C TYR A 19 -9.78 -13.50 -0.65
N GLY A 20 -10.50 -14.23 -1.50
CA GLY A 20 -9.90 -15.16 -2.46
C GLY A 20 -9.06 -16.27 -1.83
N GLY A 21 -9.39 -16.71 -0.61
CA GLY A 21 -8.62 -17.72 0.11
C GLY A 21 -7.30 -17.23 0.69
N LEU A 22 -7.13 -15.90 0.87
CA LEU A 22 -5.96 -15.31 1.50
C LEU A 22 -5.68 -15.97 2.86
N THR A 23 -4.45 -16.42 3.05
CA THR A 23 -3.98 -16.99 4.32
C THR A 23 -2.94 -16.08 4.97
N ARG A 24 -2.67 -16.28 6.27
CA ARG A 24 -1.61 -15.57 6.99
C ARG A 24 -0.25 -15.71 6.29
N SER A 25 0.07 -16.91 5.82
CA SER A 25 1.35 -17.19 5.14
C SER A 25 1.45 -16.43 3.81
N ILE A 26 0.38 -16.42 3.02
CA ILE A 26 0.33 -15.66 1.76
C ILE A 26 0.46 -14.16 2.04
N LEU A 27 -0.29 -13.63 3.00
CA LEU A 27 -0.23 -12.22 3.35
C LEU A 27 1.17 -11.80 3.81
N LEU A 28 1.85 -12.62 4.60
CA LEU A 28 3.24 -12.36 5.00
C LEU A 28 4.20 -12.30 3.81
N LYS A 29 4.04 -13.20 2.83
CA LYS A 29 4.81 -13.17 1.58
C LYS A 29 4.55 -11.88 0.79
N LEU A 30 3.27 -11.48 0.66
CA LEU A 30 2.90 -10.25 -0.03
C LEU A 30 3.47 -9.00 0.66
N VAL A 31 3.50 -8.98 2.00
CA VAL A 31 4.12 -7.90 2.77
C VAL A 31 5.64 -7.84 2.53
N ALA A 32 6.32 -8.98 2.54
CA ALA A 32 7.76 -9.05 2.27
C ALA A 32 8.08 -8.52 0.85
N GLN A 33 7.36 -9.02 -0.16
CA GLN A 33 7.49 -8.55 -1.55
C GLN A 33 7.23 -7.05 -1.66
N ALA A 34 6.21 -6.54 -0.96
CA ALA A 34 5.89 -5.11 -1.00
C ALA A 34 6.98 -4.23 -0.39
N ARG A 35 7.66 -4.71 0.65
CA ARG A 35 8.80 -4.02 1.25
C ARG A 35 10.01 -4.01 0.32
N GLU A 36 10.27 -5.13 -0.35
CA GLU A 36 11.40 -5.27 -1.29
C GLU A 36 11.25 -4.35 -2.51
N ARG A 37 10.07 -4.34 -3.15
CA ARG A 37 9.83 -3.54 -4.37
C ARG A 37 9.38 -2.10 -4.11
N GLY A 38 9.02 -1.77 -2.87
CA GLY A 38 8.55 -0.42 -2.48
C GLY A 38 7.09 -0.09 -2.84
N TYR A 39 6.30 -1.06 -3.31
CA TYR A 39 4.88 -0.93 -3.59
C TYR A 39 4.14 -2.25 -3.32
N ALA A 40 2.85 -2.22 -3.06
CA ALA A 40 2.01 -3.42 -2.93
C ALA A 40 1.30 -3.72 -4.26
N ALA A 41 1.20 -4.99 -4.62
CA ALA A 41 0.40 -5.48 -5.73
C ALA A 41 -0.27 -6.80 -5.34
N ILE A 42 -1.55 -6.92 -5.70
CA ILE A 42 -2.46 -7.99 -5.29
C ILE A 42 -3.49 -8.20 -6.40
N THR A 43 -3.69 -9.45 -6.81
CA THR A 43 -4.63 -9.84 -7.86
C THR A 43 -5.57 -10.92 -7.34
N ASP A 44 -6.85 -10.85 -7.70
CA ASP A 44 -7.90 -11.85 -7.41
C ASP A 44 -8.28 -12.09 -5.94
N TYR A 45 -7.59 -11.45 -4.99
CA TYR A 45 -7.92 -11.62 -3.57
C TYR A 45 -9.10 -10.74 -3.13
N ALA A 46 -9.20 -9.48 -3.57
CA ALA A 46 -10.30 -8.60 -3.16
C ALA A 46 -11.53 -8.73 -4.06
N VAL A 47 -11.30 -8.75 -5.38
CA VAL A 47 -12.32 -8.90 -6.41
C VAL A 47 -11.71 -9.77 -7.51
N ALA A 48 -12.44 -10.79 -7.94
CA ALA A 48 -12.00 -11.67 -9.03
C ALA A 48 -11.80 -10.89 -10.33
N GLY A 49 -10.70 -11.14 -11.03
CA GLY A 49 -10.31 -10.47 -12.26
C GLY A 49 -9.78 -9.04 -12.07
N VAL A 50 -9.51 -8.60 -10.84
CA VAL A 50 -9.00 -7.26 -10.54
C VAL A 50 -7.60 -7.34 -9.95
N THR A 51 -6.71 -6.48 -10.46
CA THR A 51 -5.40 -6.22 -9.86
C THR A 51 -5.37 -4.82 -9.27
N SER A 52 -4.86 -4.73 -8.04
CA SER A 52 -4.68 -3.48 -7.31
C SER A 52 -3.20 -3.26 -7.02
N VAL A 53 -2.73 -2.04 -7.28
CA VAL A 53 -1.38 -1.57 -6.98
C VAL A 53 -1.47 -0.42 -5.99
N GLY A 54 -0.66 -0.45 -4.93
CA GLY A 54 -0.65 0.58 -3.88
C GLY A 54 0.76 1.06 -3.52
N VAL A 55 0.90 2.37 -3.28
CA VAL A 55 2.18 3.01 -2.89
C VAL A 55 2.00 3.73 -1.56
N PRO A 56 2.89 3.52 -0.56
CA PRO A 56 2.77 4.13 0.75
C PRO A 56 3.15 5.62 0.72
N ILE A 57 2.36 6.44 1.40
CA ILE A 57 2.69 7.83 1.72
C ILE A 57 3.48 7.84 3.02
N ARG A 58 4.66 8.48 3.02
CA ARG A 58 5.53 8.56 4.20
C ARG A 58 5.73 10.00 4.67
N ASP A 59 5.89 10.17 5.98
CA ASP A 59 6.35 11.43 6.53
C ASP A 59 7.88 11.59 6.35
N ARG A 60 8.43 12.68 6.92
CA ARG A 60 9.88 12.95 6.91
C ARG A 60 10.71 11.96 7.72
N THR A 61 10.10 11.26 8.67
CA THR A 61 10.77 10.24 9.51
C THR A 61 10.75 8.87 8.86
N GLY A 62 10.09 8.73 7.70
CA GLY A 62 9.91 7.48 6.98
C GLY A 62 8.72 6.65 7.47
N GLN A 63 7.95 7.15 8.46
CA GLN A 63 6.73 6.50 8.94
C GLN A 63 5.63 6.57 7.89
N VAL A 64 4.91 5.45 7.73
CA VAL A 64 3.80 5.36 6.77
C VAL A 64 2.58 6.04 7.38
N LEU A 65 2.11 7.11 6.72
CA LEU A 65 0.89 7.84 7.09
C LEU A 65 -0.36 7.22 6.47
N GLY A 66 -0.20 6.52 5.35
CA GLY A 66 -1.26 5.90 4.57
C GLY A 66 -0.74 5.36 3.26
N ALA A 67 -1.61 5.08 2.31
CA ALA A 67 -1.25 4.66 0.95
C ALA A 67 -2.32 5.12 -0.04
N ILE A 68 -1.92 5.31 -1.30
CA ILE A 68 -2.86 5.43 -2.42
C ILE A 68 -2.78 4.19 -3.29
N SER A 69 -3.89 3.82 -3.92
CA SER A 69 -3.95 2.64 -4.78
C SER A 69 -4.78 2.88 -6.03
N VAL A 70 -4.42 2.20 -7.11
CA VAL A 70 -5.22 2.08 -8.34
C VAL A 70 -5.59 0.62 -8.54
N SER A 71 -6.86 0.37 -8.84
CA SER A 71 -7.38 -0.96 -9.16
C SER A 71 -7.94 -0.99 -10.57
N ALA A 72 -7.63 -2.03 -11.32
CA ALA A 72 -8.15 -2.21 -12.68
C ALA A 72 -8.33 -3.70 -13.00
N ILE A 73 -9.05 -3.99 -14.08
CA ILE A 73 -9.15 -5.35 -14.63
C ILE A 73 -7.73 -5.89 -14.85
N ALA A 74 -7.48 -7.12 -14.40
CA ALA A 74 -6.15 -7.74 -14.38
C ALA A 74 -5.47 -7.74 -15.75
N SER A 75 -6.21 -8.05 -16.82
CA SER A 75 -5.69 -8.02 -18.19
C SER A 75 -5.25 -6.62 -18.64
N ARG A 76 -5.92 -5.56 -18.17
CA ARG A 76 -5.51 -4.17 -18.46
C ARG A 76 -4.33 -3.71 -17.62
N MET A 77 -4.20 -4.26 -16.41
CA MET A 77 -3.10 -3.93 -15.50
C MET A 77 -1.80 -4.58 -15.92
N ALA A 78 -1.82 -5.82 -16.43
CA ALA A 78 -0.63 -6.59 -16.77
C ALA A 78 0.36 -5.81 -17.65
N ASP A 79 -0.12 -5.17 -18.71
CA ASP A 79 0.74 -4.40 -19.64
C ASP A 79 1.12 -3.00 -19.10
N ARG A 80 0.50 -2.56 -18.01
CA ARG A 80 0.52 -1.17 -17.53
C ARG A 80 1.06 -1.02 -16.12
N GLU A 81 1.32 -2.10 -15.40
CA GLU A 81 1.67 -2.09 -13.98
C GLU A 81 2.84 -1.14 -13.72
N ALA A 82 3.93 -1.27 -14.47
CA ALA A 82 5.11 -0.43 -14.30
C ALA A 82 4.80 1.07 -14.53
N MET A 83 3.94 1.40 -15.49
CA MET A 83 3.51 2.77 -15.73
C MET A 83 2.63 3.28 -14.56
N VAL A 84 1.70 2.45 -14.08
CA VAL A 84 0.81 2.78 -12.95
C VAL A 84 1.63 3.02 -11.68
N VAL A 85 2.59 2.14 -11.37
CA VAL A 85 3.50 2.29 -10.22
C VAL A 85 4.25 3.61 -10.31
N ARG A 86 4.87 3.92 -11.46
CA ARG A 86 5.61 5.19 -11.64
C ARG A 86 4.71 6.41 -11.46
N THR A 87 3.48 6.37 -11.98
CA THR A 87 2.52 7.46 -11.81
C THR A 87 2.13 7.61 -10.34
N LEU A 88 1.76 6.52 -9.66
CA LEU A 88 1.46 6.55 -8.23
C LEU A 88 2.62 7.09 -7.40
N GLN A 89 3.86 6.69 -7.69
CA GLN A 89 5.05 7.20 -7.00
C GLN A 89 5.22 8.71 -7.17
N ARG A 90 4.97 9.26 -8.37
CA ARG A 90 5.00 10.72 -8.60
C ARG A 90 3.93 11.44 -7.80
N GLU A 91 2.70 10.93 -7.81
CA GLU A 91 1.60 11.53 -7.04
C GLU A 91 1.86 11.46 -5.54
N VAL A 92 2.36 10.32 -5.04
CA VAL A 92 2.77 10.17 -3.64
C VAL A 92 3.86 11.18 -3.28
N ALA A 93 4.88 11.37 -4.12
CA ALA A 93 5.91 12.36 -3.87
C ALA A 93 5.33 13.79 -3.76
N GLY A 94 4.37 14.14 -4.63
CA GLY A 94 3.63 15.40 -4.54
C GLY A 94 2.86 15.55 -3.22
N LEU A 95 2.13 14.49 -2.82
CA LEU A 95 1.39 14.46 -1.55
C LEU A 95 2.33 14.60 -0.34
N GLN A 96 3.45 13.89 -0.32
CA GLN A 96 4.43 13.96 0.76
C GLN A 96 5.03 15.37 0.89
N ALA A 97 5.31 16.04 -0.23
CA ALA A 97 5.79 17.42 -0.25
C ALA A 97 4.72 18.41 0.27
N ALA A 98 3.45 18.21 -0.07
CA ALA A 98 2.36 19.04 0.40
C ALA A 98 2.09 18.87 1.92
N LEU A 99 2.03 17.62 2.40
CA LEU A 99 1.83 17.30 3.82
C LEU A 99 2.91 17.91 4.70
N THR A 100 4.15 17.86 4.22
CA THR A 100 5.30 18.51 4.86
C THR A 100 5.08 20.01 5.11
N ARG A 101 4.46 20.72 4.17
CA ARG A 101 4.22 22.18 4.28
C ARG A 101 3.14 22.50 5.31
N VAL A 102 2.09 21.67 5.38
CA VAL A 102 0.98 21.85 6.32
C VAL A 102 1.43 21.61 7.76
N THR A 103 2.30 20.62 8.00
CA THR A 103 2.83 20.35 9.34
C THR A 103 3.71 21.50 9.85
N ILE A 104 4.59 22.06 9.01
CA ILE A 104 5.46 23.19 9.41
C ILE A 104 4.63 24.45 9.72
N ALA A 105 3.63 24.76 8.89
CA ALA A 105 2.79 25.94 9.10
C ALA A 105 2.00 25.88 10.43
N ARG A 106 1.64 24.68 10.91
CA ARG A 106 0.99 24.49 12.22
C ARG A 106 1.94 24.60 13.41
N THR A 107 3.21 24.22 13.26
CA THR A 107 4.21 24.34 14.34
C THR A 107 4.72 25.77 14.50
N ALA A 108 4.70 26.58 13.43
CA ALA A 108 5.12 27.99 13.47
C ALA A 108 4.04 28.97 13.98
N SER A 109 2.85 28.48 14.35
CA SER A 109 1.74 29.27 14.91
C SER A 109 1.39 28.89 16.36
N ILE A 110 2.32 28.25 17.07
CA ILE A 110 2.26 27.98 18.53
C ILE A 110 3.51 28.60 19.15
#